data_AF-A0A443P6G0-F1
#
_entry.id   AF-A0A443P6G0-F1
#
_cell.length_a   1.000
_cell.length_b   1.000
_cell.length_c   1.000
_cell.angle_alpha   90.00
_cell.angle_beta   90.00
_cell.angle_gamma   90.00
#
_symmetry.space_group_name_H-M   'P 1'
#
loop_
_entity.id
_entity.type
_entity.pdbx_description
1 polymer ?
#
loop_
_entity_poly.entity_id
_entity_poly.type
_entity_poly.pdbx_seq_one_letter_code
_entity_poly.pdbx_strand_id
1 'polypeptide(L)'
;MPFPTQVVALLKSQQIPHVRLYDMDRAILMALANTGIHVMVSVPNNDLLGLGQSNGTTANWVARNVVVHVPATNINAITIGSEVPTSLPNAALVLVSALQFIHSALAAANLDSQIKVSAPHSSAIILDSFPPLQAFFNHL
;
A
#
# COMPACT_ATOMS: atom_id res chain seq x y z
N MET A 1 19.61 6.63 -9.39
CA MET A 1 18.46 5.83 -9.88
C MET A 1 18.22 6.17 -11.34
N PRO A 2 17.86 5.21 -12.22
CA PRO A 2 17.44 5.50 -13.59
C PRO A 2 16.21 6.42 -13.61
N PHE A 3 15.95 7.07 -14.74
CA PHE A 3 14.75 7.90 -14.87
C PHE A 3 13.48 7.02 -14.80
N PRO A 4 12.37 7.51 -14.21
CA PRO A 4 11.13 6.74 -14.09
C PRO A 4 10.64 6.14 -15.42
N THR A 5 10.78 6.88 -16.52
CA THR A 5 10.43 6.41 -17.87
C THR A 5 11.31 5.25 -18.35
N GLN A 6 12.60 5.24 -18.01
CA GLN A 6 13.50 4.14 -18.31
C GLN A 6 13.15 2.88 -17.51
N VAL A 7 12.80 3.05 -16.23
CA VAL A 7 12.34 1.95 -15.38
C VAL A 7 11.06 1.34 -15.95
N VAL A 8 10.09 2.16 -16.35
CA VAL A 8 8.84 1.69 -16.96
C VAL A 8 9.09 1.00 -18.30
N ALA A 9 9.97 1.53 -19.15
CA ALA A 9 10.34 0.88 -20.41
C ALA A 9 10.97 -0.51 -20.15
N LEU A 10 11.83 -0.62 -19.14
CA LEU A 10 12.41 -1.90 -18.72
C LEU A 10 11.32 -2.86 -18.24
N LEU A 11 10.42 -2.43 -17.34
CA LEU A 11 9.31 -3.25 -16.83
C LEU A 11 8.46 -3.82 -17.98
N LYS A 12 8.13 -2.98 -18.97
CA LYS A 12 7.39 -3.42 -20.16
C LYS A 12 8.19 -4.39 -21.02
N SER A 13 9.49 -4.14 -21.23
CA SER A 13 10.35 -5.04 -22.02
C SER A 13 10.50 -6.43 -21.40
N GLN A 14 10.47 -6.51 -20.07
CA GLN A 14 10.54 -7.74 -19.29
C GLN A 14 9.16 -8.35 -19.01
N GLN A 15 8.09 -7.76 -19.57
CA GLN A 15 6.70 -8.21 -19.38
C GLN A 15 6.29 -8.31 -17.91
N ILE A 16 6.80 -7.43 -17.05
CA ILE A 16 6.47 -7.39 -15.62
C ILE A 16 5.09 -6.74 -15.45
N PRO A 17 4.06 -7.47 -14.97
CA PRO A 17 2.69 -6.96 -14.94
C PRO A 17 2.30 -6.28 -13.62
N HIS A 18 3.05 -6.52 -12.54
CA HIS A 18 2.77 -5.99 -11.21
C HIS A 18 4.02 -5.37 -10.60
N VAL A 19 3.87 -4.20 -10.00
CA VAL A 19 4.94 -3.54 -9.25
C VAL A 19 4.44 -3.03 -7.90
N ARG A 20 5.34 -3.00 -6.93
CA ARG A 20 5.10 -2.36 -5.63
C ARG A 20 5.99 -1.15 -5.49
N LEU A 21 5.39 -0.01 -5.19
CA LEU A 21 6.07 1.22 -4.80
C LEU A 21 6.01 1.35 -3.28
N TYR A 22 7.16 1.70 -2.67
CA TYR A 22 7.27 1.88 -1.22
C TYR A 22 6.88 3.29 -0.76
N ASP A 23 6.68 4.19 -1.73
CA ASP A 23 6.22 5.55 -1.54
C ASP A 23 5.26 5.95 -2.68
N MET A 24 4.82 7.20 -2.64
CA MET A 24 3.93 7.81 -3.64
C MET A 24 4.71 8.77 -4.54
N ASP A 25 5.83 8.32 -5.11
CA ASP A 25 6.58 9.13 -6.08
C ASP A 25 5.72 9.44 -7.31
N ARG A 26 5.33 10.71 -7.43
CA ARG A 26 4.49 11.21 -8.53
C ARG A 26 5.13 10.99 -9.89
N ALA A 27 6.45 11.09 -10.01
CA ALA A 27 7.14 10.92 -11.28
C ALA A 27 7.05 9.47 -11.77
N ILE A 28 7.14 8.49 -10.85
CA ILE A 28 6.96 7.07 -11.16
C ILE A 28 5.50 6.75 -11.47
N LEU A 29 4.56 7.26 -10.67
CA LEU A 29 3.13 7.07 -10.93
C LEU A 29 2.71 7.65 -12.29
N MET A 30 3.18 8.86 -12.62
CA MET A 30 2.96 9.46 -13.94
C MET A 30 3.60 8.65 -15.08
N ALA A 31 4.80 8.11 -14.87
CA ALA A 31 5.43 7.24 -15.87
C ALA A 31 4.70 5.91 -16.06
N LEU A 32 4.03 5.40 -15.02
CA LEU A 32 3.21 4.19 -15.06
C LEU A 32 1.82 4.40 -15.68
N ALA A 33 1.43 5.65 -15.95
CA ALA A 33 0.15 5.97 -16.56
C ALA A 33 0.00 5.33 -17.96
N ASN A 34 -1.16 4.74 -18.22
CA ASN A 34 -1.53 4.07 -19.47
C ASN A 34 -0.59 2.93 -19.90
N THR A 35 0.20 2.39 -18.96
CA THR A 35 1.12 1.27 -19.25
C THR A 35 0.45 -0.09 -19.17
N GLY A 36 -0.68 -0.18 -18.44
CA GLY A 36 -1.36 -1.42 -18.10
C GLY A 36 -0.76 -2.15 -16.89
N ILE A 37 0.39 -1.71 -16.37
CA ILE A 37 1.04 -2.31 -15.21
C ILE A 37 0.21 -2.02 -13.96
N HIS A 38 -0.09 -3.06 -13.18
CA HIS A 38 -0.77 -2.95 -11.90
C HIS A 38 0.19 -2.45 -10.82
N VAL A 39 -0.24 -1.43 -10.08
CA VAL A 39 0.58 -0.74 -9.09
C VAL A 39 0.00 -0.96 -7.70
N MET A 40 0.80 -1.57 -6.84
CA MET A 40 0.59 -1.55 -5.40
C MET A 40 1.42 -0.40 -4.81
N VAL A 41 0.81 0.46 -4.02
CA VAL A 41 1.47 1.60 -3.38
C VAL A 41 1.51 1.40 -1.87
N SER A 42 2.56 1.90 -1.22
CA SER A 42 2.73 1.75 0.23
C SER A 42 2.68 3.11 0.92
N VAL A 43 1.89 3.20 1.99
CA VAL A 43 2.02 4.27 2.99
C VAL A 43 3.29 3.97 3.78
N PRO A 44 4.26 4.89 3.88
CA PRO A 44 5.45 4.63 4.67
C PRO A 44 5.14 4.68 6.18
N ASN A 45 5.95 3.98 6.99
CA ASN A 45 5.70 3.80 8.43
C ASN A 45 5.62 5.12 9.22
N ASN A 46 6.31 6.17 8.77
CA ASN A 46 6.30 7.50 9.39
C ASN A 46 4.94 8.23 9.25
N ASP A 47 4.21 7.98 8.16
CA ASP A 47 2.91 8.59 7.91
C ASP A 47 1.78 7.87 8.65
N LEU A 48 2.02 6.63 9.11
CA LEU A 48 1.02 5.78 9.77
C LEU A 48 0.32 6.49 10.93
N LEU A 49 1.06 7.15 11.82
CA LEU A 49 0.49 7.83 12.98
C LEU A 49 -0.47 8.95 12.57
N GLY A 50 -0.10 9.76 11.57
CA GLY A 50 -0.94 10.86 11.11
C GLY A 50 -2.21 10.37 10.43
N LEU A 51 -2.11 9.31 9.62
CA LEU A 51 -3.27 8.73 8.96
C LEU A 51 -4.19 8.01 9.96
N GLY A 52 -3.62 7.21 10.87
CA GLY A 52 -4.40 6.42 11.83
C GLY A 52 -5.05 7.23 12.96
N GLN A 53 -4.73 8.51 13.13
CA GLN A 53 -5.37 9.37 14.14
C GLN A 53 -6.49 10.27 13.60
N SER A 54 -6.59 10.44 12.28
CA SER A 54 -7.52 11.40 11.68
C SER A 54 -8.08 10.93 10.34
N ASN A 55 -9.39 10.70 10.30
CA ASN A 55 -10.11 10.38 9.07
C ASN A 55 -9.99 11.52 8.03
N GLY A 56 -10.10 12.79 8.45
CA GLY A 56 -9.97 13.93 7.53
C GLY A 56 -8.58 14.04 6.90
N THR A 57 -7.52 13.78 7.68
CA THR A 57 -6.14 13.74 7.17
C THR A 57 -5.97 12.61 6.16
N THR A 58 -6.53 11.44 6.46
CA THR A 58 -6.50 10.28 5.58
C THR A 58 -7.26 10.49 4.28
N ALA A 59 -8.46 11.07 4.33
CA ALA A 59 -9.24 11.39 3.14
C ALA A 59 -8.48 12.36 2.21
N ASN A 60 -7.84 13.38 2.78
CA ASN A 60 -7.01 14.32 2.01
C ASN A 60 -5.79 13.63 1.41
N TRP A 61 -5.15 12.74 2.15
CA TRP A 61 -4.03 11.94 1.65
C TRP A 61 -4.44 11.04 0.46
N VAL A 62 -5.59 10.36 0.54
CA VAL A 62 -6.11 9.52 -0.56
C VAL A 62 -6.42 10.38 -1.78
N ALA A 63 -7.06 11.54 -1.60
CA ALA A 63 -7.35 12.46 -2.69
C ALA A 63 -6.08 12.94 -3.41
N ARG A 64 -5.03 13.29 -2.64
CA ARG A 64 -3.78 13.86 -3.17
C ARG A 64 -2.80 12.85 -3.75
N ASN A 65 -2.85 11.60 -3.31
CA ASN A 65 -1.84 10.59 -3.68
C ASN A 65 -2.41 9.44 -4.50
N VAL A 66 -3.72 9.21 -4.48
CA VAL A 66 -4.36 8.08 -5.19
C VAL A 66 -5.30 8.60 -6.27
N VAL A 67 -6.30 9.40 -5.87
CA VAL A 67 -7.39 9.84 -6.78
C VAL A 67 -6.84 10.62 -7.98
N VAL A 68 -5.83 11.47 -7.78
CA VAL A 68 -5.19 12.25 -8.86
C VAL A 68 -4.54 11.39 -9.96
N HIS A 69 -4.17 10.15 -9.66
CA HIS A 69 -3.47 9.27 -10.61
C HIS A 69 -4.40 8.26 -11.29
N VAL A 70 -5.60 8.03 -10.76
CA VAL A 70 -6.60 7.09 -11.29
C VAL A 70 -7.56 7.84 -12.23
N PRO A 71 -7.97 7.27 -13.37
CA PRO A 71 -7.72 5.90 -13.85
C PRO A 71 -6.45 5.74 -14.71
N ALA A 72 -5.70 6.82 -14.96
CA ALA A 72 -4.54 6.76 -15.86
C ALA A 72 -3.50 5.74 -15.37
N THR A 73 -3.23 5.69 -14.06
CA THR A 73 -2.38 4.69 -13.40
C THR A 73 -3.24 3.62 -12.78
N ASN A 74 -2.95 2.36 -13.07
CA ASN A 74 -3.73 1.21 -12.58
C ASN A 74 -3.30 0.84 -11.15
N ILE A 75 -3.67 1.69 -10.19
CA ILE A 75 -3.46 1.42 -8.76
C ILE A 75 -4.51 0.41 -8.31
N ASN A 76 -4.11 -0.78 -7.87
CA ASN A 76 -5.04 -1.85 -7.48
C ASN A 76 -4.95 -2.21 -6.00
N ALA A 77 -3.88 -1.78 -5.30
CA ALA A 77 -3.72 -2.03 -3.88
C ALA A 77 -2.96 -0.91 -3.17
N ILE A 78 -3.39 -0.61 -1.95
CA ILE A 78 -2.69 0.25 -1.00
C ILE A 78 -2.27 -0.62 0.18
N THR A 79 -0.98 -0.58 0.49
CA THR A 79 -0.41 -1.22 1.67
C THR A 79 -0.10 -0.18 2.72
N ILE A 80 -0.40 -0.46 3.98
CA ILE A 80 -0.07 0.45 5.08
C ILE A 80 1.17 -0.06 5.80
N GLY A 81 2.24 0.71 5.69
CA GLY A 81 3.53 0.42 6.29
C GLY A 81 4.28 -0.74 5.63
N SER A 82 5.42 -1.07 6.23
CA SER A 82 6.20 -2.27 5.97
C SER A 82 6.49 -2.95 7.30
N GLU A 83 5.85 -4.10 7.51
CA GLU A 83 6.08 -4.96 8.68
C GLU A 83 5.87 -4.21 10.01
N VAL A 84 4.76 -3.46 10.10
CA VAL A 84 4.48 -2.58 11.25
C VAL A 84 4.53 -3.31 12.60
N PRO A 85 3.95 -4.52 12.78
CA PRO A 85 3.97 -5.18 14.09
C PRO A 85 5.38 -5.54 14.59
N THR A 86 6.33 -5.77 13.68
CA THR A 86 7.72 -6.10 14.01
C THR A 86 8.63 -4.87 14.04
N SER A 87 8.29 -3.80 13.31
CA SER A 87 9.11 -2.58 13.22
C SER A 87 8.68 -1.45 14.14
N LEU A 88 7.40 -1.38 14.51
CA LEU A 88 6.80 -0.37 15.36
C LEU A 88 5.98 -1.03 16.48
N PRO A 89 6.64 -1.52 17.55
CA PRO A 89 5.92 -2.07 18.69
C PRO A 89 4.94 -1.02 19.24
N ASN A 90 3.70 -1.43 19.50
CA ASN A 90 2.56 -0.61 19.94
C ASN A 90 1.81 0.20 18.85
N ALA A 91 2.17 0.11 17.57
CA ALA A 91 1.44 0.79 16.50
C ALA A 91 0.23 -0.01 15.94
N ALA A 92 -0.07 -1.18 16.50
CA ALA A 92 -1.10 -2.10 15.99
C ALA A 92 -2.51 -1.48 15.96
N LEU A 93 -2.93 -0.80 17.03
CA LEU A 93 -4.24 -0.13 17.06
C LEU A 93 -4.32 0.97 15.99
N VAL A 94 -3.24 1.73 15.82
CA VAL A 94 -3.16 2.80 14.82
C VAL A 94 -3.18 2.24 13.40
N LEU A 95 -2.56 1.08 13.18
CA LEU A 95 -2.61 0.35 11.90
C LEU A 95 -4.04 -0.03 11.53
N VAL A 96 -4.82 -0.58 12.48
CA VAL A 96 -6.23 -0.93 12.24
C VAL A 96 -7.05 0.31 11.91
N SER A 97 -6.85 1.41 12.66
CA SER A 97 -7.54 2.68 12.36
C SER A 97 -7.15 3.23 10.99
N ALA A 98 -5.87 3.19 10.61
CA ALA A 98 -5.42 3.64 9.29
C ALA A 98 -6.03 2.79 8.16
N LEU A 99 -6.08 1.46 8.32
CA LEU A 99 -6.74 0.55 7.37
C LEU A 99 -8.21 0.93 7.16
N GLN A 100 -8.93 1.16 8.25
CA GLN A 100 -10.34 1.56 8.20
C GLN A 100 -10.52 2.92 7.53
N PHE A 101 -9.72 3.92 7.90
CA PHE A 101 -9.85 5.27 7.34
C PHE A 101 -9.49 5.32 5.85
N ILE A 102 -8.44 4.61 5.40
CA ILE A 102 -8.12 4.54 3.96
C ILE A 102 -9.26 3.83 3.21
N HIS A 103 -9.79 2.73 3.74
CA HIS A 103 -10.92 2.04 3.12
C HIS A 103 -12.15 2.96 3.02
N SER A 104 -12.50 3.68 4.08
CA SER A 104 -13.62 4.64 4.07
C SER A 104 -13.40 5.77 3.06
N ALA A 105 -12.17 6.29 2.95
CA ALA A 105 -11.84 7.32 1.96
C ALA A 105 -11.93 6.82 0.52
N LEU A 106 -11.51 5.58 0.25
CA LEU A 106 -11.68 4.94 -1.05
C LEU A 106 -13.15 4.70 -1.38
N ALA A 107 -13.96 4.26 -0.40
CA ALA A 107 -15.40 4.09 -0.57
C ALA A 107 -16.09 5.42 -0.90
N ALA A 108 -15.73 6.52 -0.22
CA ALA A 108 -16.23 7.85 -0.53
C ALA A 108 -15.87 8.33 -1.94
N ALA A 109 -14.76 7.82 -2.50
CA ALA A 109 -14.34 8.06 -3.88
C ALA A 109 -14.87 7.03 -4.89
N ASN A 110 -15.68 6.04 -4.47
CA ASN A 110 -16.14 4.90 -5.28
C ASN A 110 -15.01 4.03 -5.86
N LEU A 111 -13.89 3.92 -5.14
CA LEU A 111 -12.69 3.17 -5.55
C LEU A 111 -12.47 1.88 -4.74
N ASP A 112 -13.27 1.60 -3.71
CA ASP A 112 -13.15 0.44 -2.81
C ASP A 112 -13.32 -0.92 -3.50
N SER A 113 -14.11 -0.95 -4.57
CA SER A 113 -14.26 -2.14 -5.42
C SER A 113 -12.98 -2.47 -6.20
N GLN A 114 -12.25 -1.44 -6.63
CA GLN A 114 -11.07 -1.54 -7.51
C GLN A 114 -9.75 -1.58 -6.74
N ILE A 115 -9.64 -0.83 -5.63
CA ILE A 115 -8.41 -0.65 -4.86
C ILE A 115 -8.56 -1.35 -3.51
N LYS A 116 -7.75 -2.37 -3.26
CA LYS A 116 -7.75 -3.12 -2.00
C LYS A 116 -6.77 -2.52 -1.01
N VAL A 117 -7.13 -2.53 0.28
CA VAL A 117 -6.26 -2.03 1.35
C VAL A 117 -5.77 -3.21 2.17
N SER A 118 -4.47 -3.25 2.47
CA SER A 118 -3.86 -4.32 3.27
C SER A 118 -2.66 -3.81 4.07
N ALA A 119 -2.07 -4.66 4.90
CA ALA A 119 -0.84 -4.40 5.62
C ALA A 119 0.13 -5.58 5.42
N PRO A 120 1.36 -5.34 4.95
CA PRO A 120 2.35 -6.39 4.79
C PRO A 120 2.95 -6.74 6.15
N HIS A 121 3.08 -8.04 6.41
CA HIS A 121 3.59 -8.59 7.65
C HIS A 121 4.82 -9.46 7.40
N SER A 122 5.82 -9.35 8.27
CA SER A 122 6.97 -10.26 8.28
C SER A 122 6.52 -11.67 8.66
N SER A 123 7.14 -12.72 8.12
CA SER A 123 6.88 -14.09 8.56
C SER A 123 7.22 -14.32 10.04
N ALA A 124 8.01 -13.45 10.66
CA ALA A 124 8.34 -13.49 12.08
C ALA A 124 7.11 -13.39 13.02
N ILE A 125 5.94 -13.00 12.52
CA ILE A 125 4.70 -13.02 13.31
C ILE A 125 4.08 -14.42 13.43
N ILE A 126 4.53 -15.39 12.63
CA ILE A 126 4.06 -16.78 12.63
C ILE A 126 4.89 -17.58 13.62
N LEU A 127 4.23 -18.19 14.60
CA LEU A 127 4.81 -19.13 15.56
C LEU A 127 4.58 -20.57 15.11
N ASP A 128 5.46 -21.48 15.54
CA ASP A 128 5.42 -22.92 15.22
C ASP A 128 5.15 -23.20 13.74
N SER A 129 5.90 -22.52 12.86
CA SER A 129 5.67 -22.52 11.41
C SER A 129 5.89 -23.87 10.72
N PHE A 130 6.41 -24.88 11.44
CA PHE A 130 6.64 -26.22 10.91
C PHE A 130 6.15 -27.31 11.88
N PRO A 131 5.27 -28.23 11.43
CA PRO A 131 4.68 -28.31 10.09
C PRO A 131 3.70 -27.16 9.81
N PRO A 132 3.45 -26.75 8.56
CA PRO A 132 2.58 -25.61 8.24
C PRO A 132 1.16 -25.69 8.82
N LEU A 133 0.66 -26.90 9.10
CA LEU A 133 -0.64 -27.16 9.73
C LEU A 133 -0.71 -26.71 11.20
N GLN A 134 0.43 -26.56 11.88
CA GLN A 134 0.51 -26.13 13.28
C GLN A 134 0.77 -24.62 13.41
N ALA A 135 1.07 -23.93 12.31
CA ALA A 135 1.41 -22.52 12.32
C ALA A 135 0.26 -21.66 12.88
N PHE A 136 0.57 -20.78 13.82
CA PHE A 136 -0.40 -19.84 14.42
C PHE A 136 0.22 -18.46 14.62
N PHE A 137 -0.63 -17.44 14.75
CA PHE A 137 -0.19 -16.10 15.16
C PHE A 137 -0.28 -15.97 16.67
N ASN A 138 0.63 -15.20 17.28
CA ASN A 138 0.57 -14.95 18.72
C ASN A 138 -0.80 -14.37 19.12
N HIS A 139 -1.44 -14.97 20.12
CA HIS A 139 -2.68 -14.47 20.71
C HIS A 139 -2.32 -13.31 21.66
N LEU A 140 -2.18 -12.10 21.12
CA LEU A 140 -2.17 -10.87 21.92
C LEU A 140 -3.60 -10.47 22.29
#